data_AF-A0A957KM56-F1
#
_entry.id   AF-A0A957KM56-F1
#
_cell.length_a   1.000
_cell.length_b   1.000
_cell.length_c   1.000
_cell.angle_alpha   90.00
_cell.angle_beta   90.00
_cell.angle_gamma   90.00
#
_symmetry.space_group_name_H-M   'P 1'
#
loop_
_entity.id
_entity.type
_entity.pdbx_description
1 polymer ?
#
loop_
_entity_poly.entity_id
_entity_poly.type
_entity_poly.pdbx_seq_one_letter_code
_entity_poly.pdbx_strand_id
1 'polypeptide(L)'
;VIDATGVPAVIEGAFQYLRPRGQYLQFGVTPQTATVTLRPYDIFRNDWTIIGSFALCYTFLPAIDWLASGAIDVGPLVSHVAPMQNFAEVFASFAAGATLKVHVQTGATA
;
A
#
# COMPACT_ATOMS: atom_id res chain seq x y z
N VAL A 1 -3.50 1.79 12.79
CA VAL A 1 -2.51 0.90 12.12
C VAL A 1 -3.02 0.62 10.72
N ILE A 2 -2.14 0.68 9.72
CA ILE A 2 -2.47 0.37 8.32
C ILE A 2 -1.55 -0.77 7.90
N ASP A 3 -2.12 -1.92 7.53
CA ASP A 3 -1.33 -2.97 6.88
C ASP A 3 -1.31 -2.72 5.39
N ALA A 4 -0.10 -2.55 4.84
CA ALA A 4 0.15 -2.49 3.40
C ALA A 4 1.04 -3.66 2.92
N THR A 5 1.26 -4.67 3.78
CA THR A 5 2.15 -5.80 3.47
C THR A 5 1.42 -6.96 2.81
N GLY A 6 0.17 -7.23 3.22
CA GLY A 6 -0.57 -8.41 2.77
C GLY A 6 -0.02 -9.73 3.34
N VAL A 7 0.87 -9.69 4.33
CA VAL A 7 1.48 -10.87 4.94
C VAL A 7 0.68 -11.28 6.19
N PRO A 8 0.10 -12.50 6.25
CA PRO A 8 -0.78 -12.91 7.36
C PRO A 8 -0.15 -12.77 8.76
N ALA A 9 1.11 -13.15 8.92
CA ALA A 9 1.82 -13.02 10.19
C ALA A 9 2.00 -11.56 10.64
N VAL A 10 2.19 -10.64 9.68
CA VAL A 10 2.27 -9.20 9.97
C VAL A 10 0.90 -8.68 10.36
N ILE A 11 -0.16 -9.10 9.68
CA ILE A 11 -1.55 -8.72 9.97
C ILE A 11 -1.96 -9.15 11.39
N GLU A 12 -1.71 -10.41 11.77
CA GLU A 12 -1.99 -10.90 13.14
C GLU A 12 -1.23 -10.07 14.19
N GLY A 13 0.05 -9.81 13.94
CA GLY A 13 0.87 -8.98 14.81
C GLY A 13 0.48 -7.50 14.82
N ALA A 14 -0.19 -6.98 13.77
CA ALA A 14 -0.47 -5.57 13.62
C ALA A 14 -1.44 -5.03 14.68
N PHE A 15 -2.37 -5.88 15.16
CA PHE A 15 -3.37 -5.51 16.17
C PHE A 15 -2.75 -5.13 17.52
N GLN A 16 -1.57 -5.66 17.86
CA GLN A 16 -0.89 -5.33 19.13
C GLN A 16 -0.41 -3.87 19.20
N TYR A 17 -0.28 -3.20 18.05
CA TYR A 17 0.12 -1.80 17.94
C TYR A 17 -1.07 -0.83 17.99
N LEU A 18 -2.30 -1.35 18.08
CA LEU A 18 -3.48 -0.51 18.23
C LEU A 18 -3.63 -0.06 19.68
N ARG A 19 -3.74 1.26 19.87
CA ARG A 19 -4.25 1.83 21.12
C ARG A 19 -5.73 1.49 21.33
N PRO A 20 -6.27 1.59 22.55
CA PRO A 20 -7.71 1.59 22.79
C PRO A 20 -8.42 2.63 21.92
N ARG A 21 -9.59 2.27 21.37
CA ARG A 21 -10.40 3.03 20.41
C ARG A 21 -9.66 3.33 19.10
N GLY A 22 -8.65 2.52 18.79
CA GLY A 22 -7.84 2.62 17.58
C GLY A 22 -8.54 2.04 16.35
N GLN A 23 -8.01 2.42 15.18
CA GLN A 23 -8.49 1.94 13.88
C GLN A 23 -7.42 1.11 13.18
N TYR A 24 -7.84 -0.02 12.62
CA TYR A 24 -7.05 -0.87 11.75
C TYR A 24 -7.59 -0.79 10.31
N LEU A 25 -6.70 -0.61 9.34
CA LEU A 25 -7.02 -0.63 7.91
C LEU A 25 -6.28 -1.79 7.23
N GLN A 26 -7.03 -2.73 6.66
CA GLN A 26 -6.51 -3.75 5.76
C GLN A 26 -6.41 -3.16 4.35
N PHE A 27 -5.20 -2.82 3.91
CA PHE A 27 -4.93 -2.34 2.56
C PHE A 27 -4.11 -3.33 1.72
N GLY A 28 -3.15 -4.02 2.34
CA GLY A 28 -2.36 -5.07 1.69
C GLY A 28 -3.22 -6.25 1.22
N VAL A 29 -2.83 -6.87 0.11
CA VAL A 29 -3.57 -8.00 -0.48
C VAL A 29 -2.99 -9.32 0.03
N THR A 30 -3.82 -10.12 0.70
CA THR A 30 -3.46 -11.48 1.13
C THR A 30 -3.84 -12.52 0.08
N PRO A 31 -3.22 -13.72 0.08
CA PRO A 31 -3.75 -14.86 -0.67
C PRO A 31 -5.21 -15.13 -0.29
N GLN A 32 -6.03 -15.58 -1.26
CA GLN A 32 -7.47 -15.78 -1.06
C GLN A 32 -7.82 -16.83 0.02
N THR A 33 -6.92 -17.79 0.25
CA THR A 33 -7.08 -18.86 1.23
C THR A 33 -6.46 -18.55 2.60
N ALA A 34 -5.80 -17.39 2.73
CA ALA A 34 -5.15 -17.02 3.98
C ALA A 34 -6.19 -16.70 5.05
N THR A 35 -5.90 -17.09 6.29
CA THR A 35 -6.69 -16.74 7.47
C THR A 35 -5.77 -16.12 8.52
N VAL A 36 -6.34 -15.27 9.36
CA VAL A 36 -5.66 -14.64 10.50
C VAL A 36 -6.52 -14.82 11.74
N THR A 37 -5.88 -15.00 12.88
CA THR A 37 -6.52 -15.21 14.17
C THR A 37 -6.56 -13.91 14.95
N LEU A 38 -7.76 -13.53 15.39
CA LEU A 38 -7.98 -12.35 16.23
C LEU A 38 -8.90 -12.74 17.39
N ARG A 39 -8.51 -12.39 18.61
CA ARG A 39 -9.33 -12.67 19.80
C ARG A 39 -10.49 -11.67 19.87
N PRO A 40 -11.76 -12.10 19.82
CA PRO A 40 -12.90 -11.18 19.88
C PRO A 40 -12.95 -10.33 21.15
N TYR A 41 -12.43 -10.87 22.27
CA TYR A 41 -12.33 -10.12 23.53
C TYR A 41 -11.44 -8.88 23.42
N ASP A 42 -10.35 -8.94 22.64
CA ASP A 42 -9.46 -7.79 22.45
C ASP A 42 -10.17 -6.68 21.67
N ILE A 43 -10.99 -7.05 20.68
CA ILE A 43 -11.82 -6.10 19.91
C ILE A 43 -12.79 -5.39 20.85
N PHE A 44 -13.51 -6.14 21.68
CA PHE A 44 -14.45 -5.59 22.65
C PHE A 44 -13.76 -4.71 23.69
N ARG A 45 -12.72 -5.24 24.35
CA ARG A 45 -12.03 -4.57 25.46
C ARG A 45 -11.37 -3.26 25.04
N ASN A 46 -10.88 -3.22 23.81
CA ASN A 46 -10.21 -2.05 23.27
C ASN A 46 -11.10 -1.21 22.37
N ASP A 47 -12.36 -1.59 22.12
CA ASP A 47 -13.30 -0.83 21.28
C ASP A 47 -12.70 -0.48 19.89
N TRP A 48 -12.10 -1.48 19.23
CA TRP A 48 -11.39 -1.28 17.95
C TRP A 48 -12.33 -1.19 16.76
N THR A 49 -11.96 -0.37 15.77
CA THR A 49 -12.60 -0.35 14.44
C THR A 49 -11.69 -1.05 13.43
N ILE A 50 -12.24 -1.99 12.65
CA ILE A 50 -11.51 -2.73 11.61
C ILE A 50 -12.15 -2.38 10.26
N ILE A 51 -11.33 -1.89 9.32
CA ILE A 51 -11.76 -1.34 8.03
C ILE A 51 -11.10 -2.14 6.91
N GLY A 52 -11.90 -2.62 5.96
CA GLY A 52 -11.41 -3.17 4.70
C GLY A 52 -11.32 -2.09 3.62
N SER A 53 -10.28 -2.15 2.79
CA SER A 53 -10.14 -1.30 1.61
C SER A 53 -10.09 -2.15 0.35
N PHE A 54 -10.89 -1.81 -0.64
CA PHE A 54 -10.82 -2.41 -1.97
C PHE A 54 -10.81 -1.31 -3.02
N ALA A 55 -9.69 -1.20 -3.74
CA ALA A 55 -9.48 -0.23 -4.82
C ALA A 55 -9.67 1.25 -4.42
N LEU A 56 -9.59 2.12 -5.43
CA LEU A 56 -9.78 3.56 -5.30
C LEU A 56 -11.29 3.86 -5.37
N CYS A 57 -11.89 4.34 -4.28
CA CYS A 57 -13.30 4.72 -4.25
C CYS A 57 -13.44 6.25 -4.26
N TYR A 58 -13.62 6.83 -5.45
CA TYR A 58 -13.84 8.27 -5.63
C TYR A 58 -12.75 9.20 -5.06
N THR A 59 -11.51 8.71 -4.92
CA THR A 59 -10.37 9.44 -4.33
C THR A 59 -9.43 10.09 -5.34
N PHE A 60 -9.68 9.95 -6.65
CA PHE A 60 -8.75 10.40 -7.69
C PHE A 60 -8.64 11.94 -7.75
N LEU A 61 -9.77 12.66 -7.72
CA LEU A 61 -9.77 14.13 -7.74
C LEU A 61 -9.06 14.72 -6.51
N PRO A 62 -9.38 14.31 -5.26
CA PRO A 62 -8.63 14.75 -4.09
C PRO A 62 -7.11 14.48 -4.18
N ALA A 63 -6.72 13.33 -4.73
CA ALA A 63 -5.30 13.01 -4.89
C ALA A 63 -4.60 13.96 -5.87
N ILE A 64 -5.25 14.33 -6.98
CA ILE A 64 -4.74 15.33 -7.92
C ILE A 64 -4.60 16.69 -7.23
N ASP A 65 -5.58 17.12 -6.44
CA ASP A 65 -5.53 18.39 -5.71
C ASP A 65 -4.35 18.43 -4.72
N TRP A 66 -4.06 17.32 -4.03
CA TRP A 66 -2.89 17.21 -3.15
C TRP A 66 -1.56 17.30 -3.90
N LEU A 67 -1.47 16.70 -5.10
CA LEU A 67 -0.28 16.82 -5.93
C LEU A 67 -0.12 18.25 -6.47
N ALA A 68 -1.18 18.84 -7.00
CA ALA A 68 -1.17 20.17 -7.59
C ALA A 68 -0.86 21.27 -6.55
N SER A 69 -1.35 21.10 -5.32
CA SER A 69 -1.04 22.01 -4.21
C SER A 69 0.34 21.81 -3.59
N GLY A 70 1.05 20.74 -3.96
CA GLY A 70 2.32 20.37 -3.33
C GLY A 70 2.17 19.89 -1.87
N ALA A 71 0.95 19.52 -1.45
CA ALA A 71 0.69 19.01 -0.10
C ALA A 71 1.44 17.69 0.17
N ILE A 72 1.75 16.93 -0.89
CA ILE A 72 2.52 15.68 -0.83
C ILE A 72 3.55 15.68 -1.96
N ASP A 73 4.84 15.57 -1.61
CA ASP A 73 5.90 15.31 -2.58
C ASP A 73 6.01 13.80 -2.85
N VAL A 74 5.68 13.40 -4.08
CA VAL A 74 5.75 12.00 -4.54
C VAL A 74 7.01 11.70 -5.35
N GLY A 75 7.85 12.70 -5.64
CA GLY A 75 9.11 12.52 -6.37
C GLY A 75 9.99 11.42 -5.79
N PRO A 76 10.22 11.37 -4.47
CA PRO A 76 11.01 10.32 -3.83
C PRO A 76 10.47 8.89 -3.99
N LEU A 77 9.19 8.72 -4.35
CA LEU A 77 8.62 7.39 -4.60
C LEU A 77 9.12 6.82 -5.93
N VAL A 78 9.43 7.68 -6.90
CA VAL A 78 9.92 7.29 -8.24
C VAL A 78 11.40 6.95 -8.16
N SER A 79 11.68 5.68 -7.90
CA SER A 79 13.04 5.17 -7.82
C SER A 79 13.77 5.16 -9.17
N HIS A 80 13.05 4.90 -10.26
CA HIS A 80 13.64 4.74 -11.60
C HIS A 80 12.71 5.27 -12.68
N VAL A 81 13.31 5.79 -13.74
CA VAL A 81 12.67 6.11 -15.01
C VAL A 81 13.45 5.41 -16.11
N ALA A 82 12.79 4.60 -16.92
CA ALA A 82 13.43 3.81 -17.96
C ALA A 82 12.68 3.88 -19.28
N PRO A 83 13.38 3.81 -20.43
CA PRO A 83 12.72 3.78 -21.72
C PRO A 83 12.02 2.44 -21.94
N MET A 84 11.00 2.43 -22.80
CA MET A 84 10.21 1.23 -23.13
C MET A 84 11.08 0.02 -23.53
N GLN A 85 12.21 0.26 -24.22
CA GLN A 85 13.12 -0.78 -24.67
C GLN A 85 13.70 -1.61 -23.51
N ASN A 86 13.80 -1.02 -22.32
CA ASN A 86 14.32 -1.67 -21.12
C ASN A 86 13.23 -2.28 -20.24
N PHE A 87 11.96 -2.32 -20.69
CA PHE A 87 10.83 -2.78 -19.89
C PHE A 87 11.07 -4.13 -19.21
N ALA A 88 11.54 -5.14 -19.95
CA ALA A 88 11.72 -6.49 -19.42
C ALA A 88 12.76 -6.54 -18.28
N GLU A 89 13.85 -5.78 -18.44
CA GLU A 89 14.91 -5.68 -17.44
C GLU A 89 14.40 -5.00 -16.16
N VAL A 90 13.76 -3.84 -16.30
CA VAL A 90 13.27 -3.10 -15.13
C VAL A 90 12.12 -3.81 -14.43
N PHE A 91 11.31 -4.57 -15.18
CA PHE A 91 10.26 -5.40 -14.61
C PHE A 91 10.85 -6.55 -13.79
N ALA A 92 11.92 -7.20 -14.25
CA ALA A 92 12.62 -8.23 -13.48
C ALA A 92 13.24 -7.65 -12.19
N SER A 93 13.85 -6.46 -12.27
CA SER A 93 14.39 -5.75 -11.10
C SER A 93 13.30 -5.37 -10.09
N PHE A 94 12.14 -4.90 -10.58
CA PHE A 94 10.95 -4.64 -9.76
C PHE A 94 10.44 -5.90 -9.07
N ALA A 95 10.28 -7.01 -9.81
CA ALA A 95 9.84 -8.28 -9.25
C ALA A 95 10.81 -8.84 -8.19
N ALA A 96 12.11 -8.58 -8.33
CA ALA A 96 13.13 -8.94 -7.34
C ALA A 96 13.14 -8.04 -6.09
N GLY A 97 12.30 -6.99 -6.04
CA GLY A 97 12.23 -6.06 -4.91
C GLY A 97 13.40 -5.08 -4.84
N ALA A 98 14.16 -4.91 -5.93
CA ALA A 98 15.32 -4.00 -5.98
C ALA A 98 14.95 -2.54 -6.30
N THR A 99 13.65 -2.25 -6.48
CA THR A 99 13.13 -0.92 -6.84
C THR A 99 11.87 -0.58 -6.04
N LEU A 100 11.36 0.65 -6.16
CA LEU A 100 10.12 1.12 -5.52
C LEU A 100 9.02 1.37 -6.56
N LYS A 101 8.87 2.61 -7.06
CA LYS A 101 8.08 2.92 -8.26
C LYS A 101 9.02 3.09 -9.45
N VAL A 102 8.68 2.44 -10.56
CA VAL A 102 9.40 2.57 -11.84
C VAL A 102 8.45 3.21 -12.86
N HIS A 103 8.89 4.27 -13.52
CA HIS A 103 8.18 4.88 -14.64
C HIS A 103 8.77 4.38 -15.96
N VAL A 104 7.89 3.93 -16.87
CA VAL A 104 8.29 3.50 -18.22
C VAL A 104 7.94 4.61 -19.20
N GLN A 105 8.94 5.15 -19.88
CA GLN A 105 8.77 6.19 -20.89
C GLN A 105 8.41 5.54 -22.23
N THR A 106 7.23 5.88 -22.73
CA THR A 106 6.65 5.27 -23.95
C THR A 106 6.92 6.09 -25.22
N GLY A 107 7.51 7.28 -25.11
CA GLY A 107 7.84 8.18 -26.23
C GLY A 107 9.33 8.49 -26.33
N ALA A 108 9.79 8.94 -27.50
CA ALA A 108 11.13 9.53 -27.64
C ALA A 108 11.18 10.79 -26.76
N THR A 109 12.16 10.86 -25.86
CA THR A 109 12.48 12.11 -25.15
C THR A 109 12.73 13.20 -26.20
N ALA A 110 11.93 14.27 -26.14
CA ALA A 110 12.26 15.53 -26.82
C ALA A 110 13.55 16.12 -26.23
#